data_AF-A0A519C0F3-F1
#
_entry.id   AF-A0A519C0F3-F1
#
_cell.length_a   1.000
_cell.length_b   1.000
_cell.length_c   1.000
_cell.angle_alpha   90.00
_cell.angle_beta   90.00
_cell.angle_gamma   90.00
#
_symmetry.space_group_name_H-M   'P 1'
#
loop_
_entity.id
_entity.type
_entity.pdbx_description
1 polymer ?
#
loop_
_entity_poly.entity_id
_entity_poly.type
_entity_poly.pdbx_seq_one_letter_code
_entity_poly.pdbx_strand_id
1 'polypeptide(L)'
;MDITLSVSIIIPALIYVIERFFCNKKSGIIMSGINKIIGVYHADGGILGELKYMTGKFFGKTHCALCDITHGRTGKKDAWKQCEENLGIPIKFVHLNERNEELLNYTNGNTPCIVGKTSTNYIMLASKKELEECNTNATALAELLEKKL
;
A
#
# COMPACT_ATOMS: atom_id res chain seq x y z
N MET A 1 -32.52 -40.15 -5.20
CA MET A 1 -33.35 -38.99 -4.84
C MET A 1 -32.58 -38.25 -3.76
N ASP A 2 -31.63 -37.42 -4.21
CA ASP A 2 -30.65 -36.74 -3.38
C ASP A 2 -31.27 -35.53 -2.67
N ILE A 3 -31.07 -35.47 -1.34
CA ILE A 3 -31.50 -34.37 -0.46
C ILE A 3 -30.32 -33.40 -0.32
N THR A 4 -29.89 -32.79 -1.43
CA THR A 4 -28.84 -31.76 -1.47
C THR A 4 -29.32 -30.47 -2.14
N LEU A 5 -30.56 -30.06 -1.82
CA LEU A 5 -31.06 -28.73 -2.16
C LEU A 5 -31.75 -28.11 -0.95
N SER A 6 -30.97 -27.46 -0.08
CA SER A 6 -31.45 -26.39 0.81
C SER A 6 -30.30 -25.77 1.61
N VAL A 7 -29.28 -25.25 0.92
CA VAL A 7 -28.40 -24.23 1.51
C VAL A 7 -28.14 -23.12 0.48
N SER A 8 -29.22 -22.56 -0.07
CA SER A 8 -29.14 -21.41 -1.00
C SER A 8 -29.82 -20.14 -0.45
N ILE A 9 -29.99 -20.01 0.86
CA ILE A 9 -30.60 -18.81 1.46
C ILE A 9 -29.92 -18.45 2.78
N ILE A 10 -28.63 -18.08 2.75
CA ILE A 10 -27.97 -17.39 3.87
C ILE A 10 -27.04 -16.30 3.29
N ILE A 11 -27.56 -15.06 3.28
CA ILE A 11 -26.86 -13.75 3.32
C ILE A 11 -26.05 -13.33 2.06
N PRO A 12 -26.65 -12.59 1.10
CA PRO A 12 -25.92 -11.92 0.01
C PRO A 12 -24.85 -10.93 0.50
N ALA A 13 -25.03 -10.36 1.70
CA ALA A 13 -24.10 -9.40 2.28
C ALA A 13 -22.76 -10.02 2.72
N LEU A 14 -22.70 -11.32 3.03
CA LEU A 14 -21.46 -11.96 3.49
C LEU A 14 -20.58 -12.36 2.30
N ILE A 15 -21.18 -12.78 1.18
CA ILE A 15 -20.49 -13.01 -0.09
C ILE A 15 -19.91 -11.69 -0.63
N TYR A 16 -20.65 -10.58 -0.52
CA TYR A 16 -20.17 -9.25 -0.93
C TYR A 16 -18.98 -8.74 -0.10
N VAL A 17 -18.89 -9.12 1.18
CA VAL A 17 -17.75 -8.77 2.05
C VAL A 17 -16.54 -9.66 1.73
N ILE A 18 -16.76 -10.94 1.46
CA ILE A 18 -15.67 -11.88 1.17
C ILE A 18 -14.98 -11.54 -0.17
N GLU A 19 -15.71 -11.13 -1.20
CA GLU A 19 -15.10 -10.75 -2.49
C GLU A 19 -14.31 -9.43 -2.46
N ARG A 20 -14.53 -8.55 -1.46
CA ARG A 20 -13.73 -7.31 -1.29
C ARG A 20 -12.36 -7.53 -0.64
N PHE A 21 -12.08 -8.74 -0.15
CA PHE A 21 -10.80 -9.09 0.47
C PHE A 21 -9.85 -9.85 -0.46
N PHE A 22 -10.26 -10.16 -1.69
CA PHE A 22 -9.36 -10.74 -2.67
C PHE A 22 -8.74 -9.64 -3.51
N CYS A 23 -7.51 -9.25 -3.17
CA CYS A 23 -6.57 -8.77 -4.19
C CYS A 23 -6.42 -9.94 -5.18
N ASN A 24 -7.27 -9.93 -6.20
CA ASN A 24 -7.44 -11.02 -7.14
C ASN A 24 -6.12 -11.15 -7.89
N LYS A 25 -5.52 -12.36 -7.84
CA LYS A 25 -4.23 -12.66 -8.45
C LYS A 25 -4.33 -12.57 -9.97
N LYS A 26 -4.27 -11.35 -10.50
CA LYS A 26 -3.96 -11.12 -11.90
C LYS A 26 -2.44 -11.05 -11.97
N SER A 27 -1.86 -12.04 -12.66
CA SER A 27 -0.50 -11.95 -13.18
C SER A 27 -0.45 -10.72 -14.09
N GLY A 28 -0.16 -9.55 -13.51
CA GLY A 28 -0.10 -8.28 -14.20
C GLY A 28 1.03 -8.34 -15.23
N ILE A 29 0.67 -8.04 -16.46
CA ILE A 29 1.61 -7.72 -17.53
C ILE A 29 2.44 -6.55 -17.00
N ILE A 30 3.69 -6.82 -16.60
CA ILE A 30 4.64 -5.81 -16.14
C ILE A 30 4.65 -4.68 -17.17
N MET A 31 4.26 -3.45 -16.80
CA MET A 31 4.62 -2.26 -17.58
C MET A 31 6.11 -2.36 -17.87
N SER A 32 6.43 -2.56 -19.15
CA SER A 32 7.71 -3.05 -19.64
C SER A 32 8.87 -2.24 -19.05
N GLY A 33 9.44 -2.73 -17.94
CA GLY A 33 10.62 -2.13 -17.32
C GLY A 33 10.59 -1.95 -15.81
N ILE A 34 9.44 -1.96 -15.13
CA ILE A 34 9.43 -1.84 -13.65
C ILE A 34 9.83 -3.18 -13.03
N ASN A 35 10.91 -3.19 -12.25
CA ASN A 35 11.43 -4.41 -11.61
C ASN A 35 11.34 -4.39 -10.07
N LYS A 36 11.03 -3.24 -9.48
CA LYS A 36 10.89 -3.05 -8.04
C LYS A 36 10.00 -1.86 -7.73
N ILE A 37 9.18 -1.97 -6.70
CA ILE A 37 8.38 -0.87 -6.16
C ILE A 37 9.04 -0.37 -4.88
N ILE A 38 9.08 0.94 -4.69
CA ILE A 38 9.61 1.57 -3.48
C ILE A 38 8.59 2.56 -2.91
N GLY A 39 8.09 2.28 -1.72
CA GLY A 39 7.29 3.22 -0.94
C GLY A 39 8.16 4.08 -0.03
N VAL A 40 7.98 5.39 -0.08
CA VAL A 40 8.68 6.35 0.78
C VAL A 40 7.71 6.93 1.78
N TYR A 41 7.89 6.57 3.05
CA TYR A 41 7.18 7.19 4.16
C TYR A 41 7.66 8.62 4.39
N HIS A 42 6.74 9.50 4.81
CA HIS A 42 7.08 10.86 5.24
C HIS A 42 7.34 10.89 6.75
N ALA A 43 8.33 10.11 7.17
CA ALA A 43 8.83 10.03 8.54
C ALA A 43 10.28 9.54 8.51
N ASP A 44 11.06 9.82 9.56
CA ASP A 44 12.39 9.24 9.75
C ASP A 44 12.29 7.86 10.42
N GLY A 45 13.17 6.94 10.03
CA GLY A 45 13.30 5.61 10.63
C GLY A 45 14.08 5.64 11.96
N GLY A 46 13.76 4.70 12.87
CA GLY A 46 14.39 4.54 14.18
C GLY A 46 13.39 4.29 15.32
N ILE A 47 13.87 4.14 16.57
CA ILE A 47 13.08 3.81 17.78
C ILE A 47 11.89 4.79 18.03
N LEU A 48 12.00 6.04 17.56
CA LEU A 48 10.93 7.05 17.63
C LEU A 48 9.87 6.93 16.51
N GLY A 49 10.10 6.06 15.51
CA GLY A 49 9.18 5.72 14.43
C GLY A 49 8.30 4.50 14.75
N GLU A 50 8.76 3.57 15.59
CA GLU A 50 7.95 2.43 16.06
C GLU A 50 6.94 2.83 17.16
N LEU A 51 7.21 3.91 17.92
CA LEU A 51 6.43 4.30 19.12
C LEU A 51 5.58 5.58 18.98
N LYS A 52 5.18 5.98 17.77
CA LYS A 52 4.21 7.09 17.58
C LYS A 52 2.76 6.67 17.42
N TYR A 53 2.47 5.38 17.31
CA TYR A 53 1.10 4.90 17.10
C TYR A 53 0.24 4.81 18.37
N MET A 54 0.78 5.14 19.55
CA MET A 54 0.06 5.08 20.83
C MET A 54 -0.47 6.41 21.38
N THR A 55 -0.34 7.54 20.69
CA THR A 55 -1.01 8.78 21.15
C THR A 55 -2.01 9.27 20.14
N GLY A 56 -3.28 8.99 20.44
CA GLY A 56 -4.40 9.62 19.77
C GLY A 56 -4.31 11.13 19.93
N LYS A 57 -4.61 11.84 18.84
CA LYS A 57 -4.71 13.31 18.75
C LYS A 57 -3.42 14.08 19.06
N PHE A 58 -3.04 14.92 18.08
CA PHE A 58 -2.17 16.07 18.25
C PHE A 58 -0.72 15.81 18.63
N PHE A 59 0.16 15.69 17.62
CA PHE A 59 1.50 16.32 17.68
C PHE A 59 1.97 16.71 16.27
N GLY A 60 1.42 17.82 15.76
CA GLY A 60 2.13 18.92 15.10
C GLY A 60 3.27 18.73 14.09
N LYS A 61 3.61 17.54 13.58
CA LYS A 61 4.62 17.35 12.53
C LYS A 61 4.22 16.21 11.58
N THR A 62 3.80 16.65 10.38
CA THR A 62 3.68 15.93 9.09
C THR A 62 2.79 14.68 9.03
N HIS A 63 1.60 14.86 8.44
CA HIS A 63 0.69 13.80 8.02
C HIS A 63 1.35 12.87 6.98
N CYS A 64 1.26 11.55 7.19
CA CYS A 64 1.79 10.52 6.28
C CYS A 64 0.68 9.55 5.86
N ALA A 65 -0.02 9.85 4.78
CA ALA A 65 -1.10 9.00 4.26
C ALA A 65 -0.66 7.55 3.98
N LEU A 66 0.56 7.35 3.46
CA LEU A 66 1.10 5.99 3.23
C LEU A 66 1.26 5.19 4.52
N CYS A 67 1.64 5.87 5.61
CA CYS A 67 1.75 5.26 6.93
C CYS A 67 0.36 4.80 7.41
N ASP A 68 -0.65 5.66 7.26
CA ASP A 68 -2.04 5.34 7.65
C ASP A 68 -2.65 4.22 6.80
N ILE A 69 -2.30 4.12 5.51
CA ILE A 69 -2.76 3.02 4.64
C ILE A 69 -2.12 1.69 5.04
N THR A 70 -0.84 1.70 5.41
CA THR A 70 -0.05 0.47 5.57
C THR A 70 0.04 -0.05 7.00
N HIS A 71 -0.14 0.81 8.01
CA HIS A 71 -0.03 0.46 9.43
C HIS A 71 -1.36 0.63 10.19
N GLY A 72 -1.59 -0.28 11.13
CA GLY A 72 -2.62 -0.20 12.15
C GLY A 72 -2.00 -0.05 13.55
N ARG A 73 -2.80 -0.31 14.59
CA ARG A 73 -2.39 -0.09 15.99
C ARG A 73 -1.19 -0.93 16.43
N THR A 74 -1.03 -2.12 15.87
CA THR A 74 -0.05 -3.14 16.31
C THR A 74 0.98 -3.49 15.23
N GLY A 75 1.11 -2.65 14.20
CA GLY A 75 2.06 -2.86 13.10
C GLY A 75 1.39 -2.82 11.73
N LYS A 76 2.03 -3.44 10.73
CA LYS A 76 1.54 -3.46 9.34
C LYS A 76 0.16 -4.12 9.25
N LYS A 77 -0.81 -3.47 8.60
CA LYS A 77 -2.18 -3.98 8.42
C LYS A 77 -2.14 -5.30 7.64
N ASP A 78 -2.92 -6.29 8.09
CA ASP A 78 -3.00 -7.58 7.41
C ASP A 78 -3.58 -7.44 5.99
N ALA A 79 -4.55 -6.55 5.79
CA ALA A 79 -5.06 -6.22 4.45
C ALA A 79 -3.93 -5.73 3.52
N TRP A 80 -3.02 -4.90 4.02
CA TRP A 80 -1.89 -4.41 3.21
C TRP A 80 -0.86 -5.51 2.95
N LYS A 81 -0.56 -6.38 3.93
CA LYS A 81 0.31 -7.55 3.72
C LYS A 81 -0.21 -8.44 2.58
N GLN A 82 -1.51 -8.73 2.59
CA GLN A 82 -2.17 -9.51 1.53
C GLN A 82 -2.08 -8.81 0.17
N CYS A 83 -2.33 -7.50 0.09
CA CYS A 83 -2.14 -6.75 -1.16
C CYS A 83 -0.69 -6.81 -1.67
N GLU A 84 0.27 -6.61 -0.77
CA GLU A 84 1.70 -6.67 -1.08
C GLU A 84 2.14 -8.03 -1.64
N GLU A 85 1.69 -9.13 -1.03
CA GLU A 85 1.97 -10.49 -1.50
C GLU A 85 1.41 -10.76 -2.91
N ASN A 86 0.32 -10.08 -3.29
CA ASN A 86 -0.37 -10.30 -4.56
C ASN A 86 0.16 -9.43 -5.72
N LEU A 87 0.95 -8.38 -5.45
CA LEU A 87 1.48 -7.49 -6.50
C LEU A 87 2.44 -8.17 -7.48
N GLY A 88 3.06 -9.29 -7.10
CA GLY A 88 3.98 -10.04 -7.98
C GLY A 88 5.29 -9.31 -8.35
N ILE A 89 5.50 -8.09 -7.88
CA ILE A 89 6.71 -7.28 -8.04
C ILE A 89 7.33 -7.03 -6.67
N PRO A 90 8.66 -7.19 -6.49
CA PRO A 90 9.32 -6.89 -5.23
C PRO A 90 9.02 -5.45 -4.78
N ILE A 91 8.48 -5.30 -3.57
CA ILE A 91 8.21 -4.00 -2.96
C ILE A 91 9.05 -3.80 -1.70
N LYS A 92 9.57 -2.59 -1.52
CA LYS A 92 10.30 -2.17 -0.32
C LYS A 92 9.76 -0.84 0.19
N PHE A 93 9.71 -0.69 1.50
CA PHE A 93 9.41 0.60 2.13
C PHE A 93 10.66 1.19 2.78
N VAL A 94 10.79 2.51 2.71
CA VAL A 94 11.87 3.28 3.33
C VAL A 94 11.34 4.57 3.94
N HIS A 95 12.05 5.05 4.96
CA HIS A 95 11.87 6.35 5.58
C HIS A 95 12.68 7.44 4.87
N LEU A 96 12.43 8.70 5.23
CA LEU A 96 13.06 9.87 4.60
C LEU A 96 14.59 9.80 4.66
N ASN A 97 15.15 9.35 5.78
CA ASN A 97 16.57 9.18 6.08
C ASN A 97 17.19 7.85 5.58
N GLU A 98 16.37 6.95 5.02
CA GLU A 98 16.82 5.64 4.52
C GLU A 98 16.94 5.62 2.98
N ARG A 99 16.62 6.74 2.32
CA ARG A 99 16.76 6.89 0.87
C ARG A 99 18.22 7.05 0.49
N ASN A 100 18.64 6.35 -0.57
CA ASN A 100 19.89 6.66 -1.25
C ASN A 100 19.77 7.99 -2.02
N GLU A 101 20.90 8.50 -2.51
CA GLU A 101 20.96 9.79 -3.19
C GLU A 101 20.03 9.87 -4.41
N GLU A 102 20.00 8.81 -5.25
CA GLU A 102 19.15 8.76 -6.44
C GLU A 102 17.65 8.87 -6.11
N LEU A 103 17.19 8.07 -5.15
CA LEU A 103 15.80 8.08 -4.71
C LEU A 103 15.44 9.38 -3.98
N LEU A 104 16.36 9.92 -3.18
CA LEU A 104 16.18 11.19 -2.50
C LEU A 104 15.99 12.31 -3.52
N ASN A 105 16.86 12.42 -4.52
CA ASN A 105 16.77 13.43 -5.56
C ASN A 105 15.45 13.34 -6.33
N TYR A 106 15.00 12.13 -6.66
CA TYR A 106 13.73 11.92 -7.37
C TYR A 106 12.49 12.25 -6.52
N THR A 107 12.52 11.93 -5.23
CA THR A 107 11.35 12.05 -4.33
C THR A 107 11.36 13.32 -3.47
N ASN A 108 12.36 14.19 -3.61
CA ASN A 108 12.47 15.41 -2.82
C ASN A 108 11.23 16.29 -3.00
N GLY A 109 10.66 16.78 -1.89
CA GLY A 109 9.42 17.56 -1.89
C GLY A 109 8.13 16.80 -2.23
N ASN A 110 8.22 15.52 -2.62
CA ASN A 110 7.09 14.74 -3.15
C ASN A 110 6.67 13.56 -2.26
N THR A 111 7.00 13.59 -0.96
CA THR A 111 6.69 12.51 -0.01
C THR A 111 5.44 12.80 0.83
N PRO A 112 4.70 11.78 1.29
CA PRO A 112 4.91 10.36 1.01
C PRO A 112 4.57 10.01 -0.44
N CYS A 113 5.21 8.98 -0.99
CA CYS A 113 4.97 8.53 -2.36
C CYS A 113 5.31 7.06 -2.56
N ILE A 114 4.87 6.48 -3.68
CA ILE A 114 5.32 5.18 -4.18
C ILE A 114 5.88 5.38 -5.58
N VAL A 115 7.06 4.80 -5.83
CA VAL A 115 7.73 4.85 -7.13
C VAL A 115 8.03 3.45 -7.65
N GLY A 116 8.01 3.29 -8.96
CA GLY A 116 8.52 2.10 -9.65
C GLY A 116 9.97 2.34 -10.08
N LYS A 117 10.89 1.43 -9.76
CA LYS A 117 12.26 1.42 -10.27
C LYS A 117 12.29 0.69 -11.61
N THR A 118 12.84 1.36 -12.62
CA THR A 118 13.16 0.77 -13.93
C THR A 118 14.65 0.50 -14.05
N SER A 119 15.11 0.02 -15.20
CA SER A 119 16.55 -0.17 -15.47
C SER A 119 17.36 1.13 -15.42
N THR A 120 16.73 2.28 -15.68
CA THR A 120 17.43 3.57 -15.84
C THR A 120 16.93 4.69 -14.95
N ASN A 121 15.71 4.61 -14.38
CA ASN A 121 15.14 5.71 -13.60
C ASN A 121 14.07 5.21 -12.60
N TYR A 122 13.38 6.16 -11.98
CA TYR A 122 12.14 5.95 -11.25
C TYR A 122 10.96 6.52 -12.03
N ILE A 123 9.78 5.95 -11.80
CA ILE A 123 8.50 6.51 -12.23
C ILE A 123 7.58 6.67 -11.03
N MET A 124 6.75 7.71 -11.01
CA MET A 124 5.80 7.94 -9.92
C MET A 124 4.60 6.99 -10.09
N LEU A 125 4.37 6.10 -9.12
CA LEU A 125 3.21 5.22 -9.07
C LEU A 125 2.11 5.81 -8.19
N ALA A 126 2.43 6.34 -7.01
CA ALA A 126 1.44 7.01 -6.17
C ALA A 126 2.02 8.30 -5.60
N SER A 127 1.45 9.43 -5.99
CA SER A 127 1.75 10.73 -5.40
C SER A 127 1.10 10.88 -4.03
N LYS A 128 1.56 11.87 -3.25
CA LYS A 128 0.95 12.22 -1.96
C LYS A 128 -0.57 12.41 -2.06
N LYS A 129 -1.04 13.11 -3.08
CA LYS A 129 -2.46 13.38 -3.29
C LYS A 129 -3.26 12.10 -3.52
N GLU A 130 -2.77 11.23 -4.41
CA GLU A 130 -3.43 9.95 -4.69
C GLU A 130 -3.46 9.04 -3.45
N LEU A 131 -2.40 9.07 -2.64
CA LEU A 131 -2.36 8.37 -1.35
C LEU A 131 -3.39 8.93 -0.36
N GLU A 132 -3.57 10.24 -0.29
CA GLU A 132 -4.61 10.86 0.53
C GLU A 132 -6.01 10.45 0.07
N GLU A 133 -6.23 10.34 -1.25
CA GLU A 133 -7.48 9.88 -1.86
C GLU A 133 -7.77 8.38 -1.60
N CYS A 134 -6.75 7.58 -1.27
CA CYS A 134 -6.96 6.20 -0.81
C CYS A 134 -7.64 6.15 0.58
N ASN A 135 -7.77 7.26 1.31
CA ASN A 135 -8.53 7.34 2.57
C ASN A 135 -8.18 6.22 3.58
N THR A 136 -6.88 5.97 3.78
CA THR A 136 -6.34 4.93 4.70
C THR A 136 -6.67 3.48 4.32
N ASN A 137 -7.22 3.26 3.12
CA ASN A 137 -7.68 1.96 2.63
C ASN A 137 -6.58 1.24 1.82
N ALA A 138 -6.17 0.06 2.29
CA ALA A 138 -5.14 -0.76 1.65
C ALA A 138 -5.58 -1.31 0.28
N THR A 139 -6.85 -1.69 0.13
CA THR A 139 -7.40 -2.18 -1.14
C THR A 139 -7.41 -1.06 -2.18
N ALA A 140 -7.79 0.16 -1.80
CA ALA A 140 -7.75 1.31 -2.71
C ALA A 140 -6.33 1.61 -3.21
N LEU A 141 -5.32 1.45 -2.35
CA LEU A 141 -3.92 1.56 -2.76
C LEU A 141 -3.51 0.45 -3.72
N ALA A 142 -3.92 -0.80 -3.46
CA ALA A 142 -3.64 -1.91 -4.37
C ALA A 142 -4.24 -1.66 -5.76
N GLU A 143 -5.51 -1.27 -5.84
CA GLU A 143 -6.18 -0.92 -7.10
C GLU A 143 -5.49 0.25 -7.83
N LEU A 144 -4.98 1.24 -7.10
CA LEU A 144 -4.22 2.35 -7.67
C LEU A 144 -2.92 1.86 -8.30
N LEU A 145 -2.19 0.97 -7.61
CA LEU A 145 -0.95 0.39 -8.12
C LEU A 145 -1.23 -0.51 -9.33
N GLU A 146 -2.24 -1.37 -9.27
CA GLU A 146 -2.64 -2.23 -10.40
C GLU A 146 -2.98 -1.44 -11.66
N LYS A 147 -3.55 -0.23 -11.55
CA LYS A 147 -3.85 0.63 -12.72
C LYS A 147 -2.61 1.26 -13.36
N LYS A 148 -1.48 1.27 -12.66
CA LYS A 148 -0.25 1.97 -13.05
C LYS A 148 0.94 1.02 -13.27
N LEU A 149 0.70 -0.27 -13.12
CA LEU A 149 1.62 -1.35 -13.42
C LEU A 149 1.15 -2.06 -14.69
#